data_AF-A0A971RGV2-F1
#
_entry.id   AF-A0A971RGV2-F1
#
_cell.length_a   1.000
_cell.length_b   1.000
_cell.length_c   1.000
_cell.angle_alpha   90.00
_cell.angle_beta   90.00
_cell.angle_gamma   90.00
#
_symmetry.space_group_name_H-M   'P 1'
#
loop_
_entity.id
_entity.type
_entity.pdbx_description
1 polymer ?
#
loop_
_entity_poly.entity_id
_entity_poly.type
_entity_poly.pdbx_seq_one_letter_code
_entity_poly.pdbx_strand_id
1 'polypeptide(L)'
;MSDTLILDRVQTSLTRLRLPRTGEILEGVMQAAQEGKKSYLSFLDDLLEEEVNCREQRRVETSLKLSGLPFVKSIDEFDFSFQPKLDRQKVMSLFDLTFIRQKGNVIFLGPPGVGKTHLAVSLAVKACHAGLSIYFTTMEDLIVKLKKDHGTERKGRGRGYNKSALVIVDEVGYTPIDREECNLFFRFIANRYEKASTIITSNKAFSDWTELFHDPVIVTAFLDRLLHHSVVINMRGNSYRLRGKVGKEGVE
;
A
#
# COMPACT_ATOMS: atom_id res chain seq x y z
N MET A 1 -52.12 -1.28 -3.01
CA MET A 1 -52.05 -0.39 -1.83
C MET A 1 -51.20 -1.00 -0.71
N SER A 2 -51.34 -2.29 -0.38
CA SER A 2 -50.51 -2.96 0.64
C SER A 2 -49.02 -2.96 0.31
N ASP A 3 -48.66 -3.34 -0.92
CA ASP A 3 -47.26 -3.58 -1.29
C ASP A 3 -46.48 -2.27 -1.44
N THR A 4 -47.17 -1.21 -1.85
CA THR A 4 -46.63 0.15 -1.90
C THR A 4 -46.27 0.68 -0.50
N LEU A 5 -47.10 0.41 0.51
CA LEU A 5 -46.82 0.78 1.90
C LEU A 5 -45.67 -0.05 2.50
N ILE A 6 -45.57 -1.33 2.10
CA ILE A 6 -44.45 -2.19 2.50
C ILE A 6 -43.15 -1.67 1.89
N LEU A 7 -43.15 -1.30 0.61
CA LEU A 7 -41.97 -0.77 -0.08
C LEU A 7 -41.47 0.54 0.53
N ASP A 8 -42.37 1.46 0.86
CA ASP A 8 -42.04 2.73 1.55
C ASP A 8 -41.44 2.49 2.95
N ARG A 9 -42.01 1.53 3.71
CA ARG A 9 -41.45 1.11 5.01
C ARG A 9 -40.06 0.49 4.85
N VAL A 10 -39.84 -0.30 3.80
CA VAL A 10 -38.53 -0.90 3.50
C VAL A 10 -37.52 0.21 3.18
N GLN A 11 -37.84 1.14 2.28
CA GLN A 11 -36.95 2.26 1.93
C GLN A 11 -36.60 3.13 3.15
N THR A 12 -37.58 3.43 4.01
CA THR A 12 -37.35 4.14 5.28
C THR A 12 -36.40 3.35 6.19
N SER A 13 -36.56 2.04 6.27
CA SER A 13 -35.69 1.17 7.09
C SER A 13 -34.26 1.11 6.53
N LEU A 14 -34.10 0.97 5.22
CA LEU A 14 -32.80 0.98 4.55
C LEU A 14 -32.04 2.29 4.80
N THR A 15 -32.75 3.42 4.77
CA THR A 15 -32.17 4.73 5.08
C THR A 15 -31.68 4.81 6.53
N ARG A 16 -32.49 4.34 7.49
CA ARG A 16 -32.11 4.30 8.92
C ARG A 16 -30.92 3.38 9.21
N LEU A 17 -30.85 2.25 8.51
CA LEU A 17 -29.74 1.29 8.61
C LEU A 17 -28.49 1.70 7.80
N ARG A 18 -28.56 2.83 7.08
CA ARG A 18 -27.49 3.34 6.20
C ARG A 18 -27.11 2.35 5.10
N LEU A 19 -28.10 1.75 4.43
CA LEU A 19 -27.94 0.82 3.31
C LEU A 19 -28.29 1.53 1.97
N PRO A 20 -27.51 2.54 1.53
CA PRO A 20 -27.87 3.35 0.37
C PRO A 20 -27.88 2.54 -0.92
N ARG A 21 -26.94 1.60 -1.11
CA ARG A 21 -26.84 0.82 -2.34
C ARG A 21 -28.03 -0.11 -2.46
N THR A 22 -28.42 -0.76 -1.36
CA THR A 22 -29.65 -1.58 -1.32
C THR A 22 -30.87 -0.76 -1.73
N GLY A 23 -31.00 0.48 -1.24
CA GLY A 23 -32.11 1.36 -1.59
C GLY A 23 -32.16 1.72 -3.09
N GLU A 24 -31.00 1.94 -3.70
CA GLU A 24 -30.88 2.25 -5.14
C GLU A 24 -31.26 1.08 -6.05
N ILE A 25 -30.90 -0.16 -5.67
CA ILE A 25 -31.07 -1.34 -6.54
C ILE A 25 -32.33 -2.15 -6.23
N LEU A 26 -33.02 -1.87 -5.12
CA LEU A 26 -34.13 -2.68 -4.60
C LEU A 26 -35.17 -3.00 -5.66
N GLU A 27 -35.64 -1.99 -6.38
CA GLU A 27 -36.71 -2.16 -7.39
C GLU A 27 -36.24 -3.02 -8.57
N GLY A 28 -35.02 -2.82 -9.04
CA GLY A 28 -34.44 -3.59 -10.14
C GLY A 28 -34.21 -5.06 -9.78
N VAL A 29 -33.67 -5.32 -8.59
CA VAL A 29 -33.46 -6.70 -8.09
C VAL A 29 -34.79 -7.38 -7.80
N MET A 30 -35.79 -6.65 -7.31
CA MET A 30 -37.14 -7.18 -7.07
C MET A 30 -37.82 -7.61 -8.37
N GLN A 31 -37.75 -6.81 -9.44
CA GLN A 31 -38.26 -7.18 -10.76
C GLN A 31 -37.55 -8.42 -11.32
N ALA A 32 -36.21 -8.43 -11.28
CA ALA A 32 -35.43 -9.57 -11.74
C ALA A 32 -35.72 -10.87 -10.95
N ALA A 33 -35.99 -10.77 -9.65
CA ALA A 33 -36.35 -11.91 -8.82
C ALA A 33 -37.75 -12.47 -9.16
N GLN A 34 -38.70 -11.60 -9.50
CA GLN A 34 -40.04 -12.01 -9.94
C GLN A 34 -39.99 -12.73 -11.29
N GLU A 35 -39.20 -12.23 -12.24
CA GLU A 35 -39.03 -12.84 -13.57
C GLU A 35 -38.25 -14.15 -13.51
N GLY A 36 -37.16 -14.18 -12.75
CA GLY A 36 -36.27 -15.33 -12.61
C GLY A 36 -36.72 -16.41 -11.62
N LYS A 37 -37.85 -16.23 -10.94
CA LYS A 37 -38.34 -17.11 -9.85
C LYS A 37 -37.27 -17.42 -8.79
N LYS A 38 -36.47 -16.42 -8.42
CA LYS A 38 -35.45 -16.58 -7.37
C LYS A 38 -36.11 -16.87 -6.02
N SER A 39 -35.43 -17.67 -5.19
CA SER A 39 -35.87 -17.88 -3.80
C SER A 39 -35.74 -16.60 -2.98
N TYR A 40 -36.54 -16.47 -1.92
CA TYR A 40 -36.47 -15.31 -1.03
C TYR A 40 -35.08 -15.12 -0.39
N LEU A 41 -34.39 -16.23 -0.10
CA LEU A 41 -33.03 -16.19 0.44
C LEU A 41 -32.03 -15.68 -0.60
N SER A 42 -32.11 -16.14 -1.86
CA SER A 42 -31.24 -15.64 -2.93
C SER A 42 -31.47 -14.16 -3.22
N PHE A 43 -32.73 -13.70 -3.18
CA PHE A 43 -33.05 -12.28 -3.32
C PHE A 43 -32.42 -11.43 -2.20
N LEU A 44 -32.51 -11.89 -0.95
CA LEU A 44 -31.90 -11.17 0.18
C LEU A 44 -30.37 -11.18 0.10
N ASP A 45 -29.78 -12.31 -0.30
CA ASP A 45 -28.33 -12.47 -0.47
C ASP A 45 -27.79 -11.49 -1.52
N ASP A 46 -28.40 -11.42 -2.71
CA ASP A 46 -27.99 -10.50 -3.79
C ASP A 46 -27.99 -9.03 -3.32
N LEU A 47 -29.03 -8.61 -2.58
CA LEU A 47 -29.15 -7.25 -2.06
C LEU A 47 -28.04 -6.92 -1.05
N LEU A 48 -27.77 -7.86 -0.13
CA LEU A 48 -26.76 -7.67 0.89
C LEU A 48 -25.34 -7.72 0.31
N GLU A 49 -25.10 -8.63 -0.65
CA GLU A 49 -23.81 -8.75 -1.33
C GLU A 49 -23.46 -7.45 -2.07
N GLU A 50 -24.40 -6.87 -2.83
CA GLU A 50 -24.20 -5.59 -3.51
C GLU A 50 -23.88 -4.44 -2.55
N GLU A 51 -24.56 -4.38 -1.40
CA GLU A 51 -24.29 -3.37 -0.38
C GLU A 51 -22.92 -3.56 0.27
N VAL A 52 -22.54 -4.80 0.60
CA VAL A 52 -21.23 -5.14 1.15
C VAL A 52 -20.13 -4.77 0.14
N ASN A 53 -20.29 -5.14 -1.13
CA ASN A 53 -19.35 -4.82 -2.20
C ASN A 53 -19.20 -3.30 -2.38
N CYS A 54 -20.29 -2.55 -2.38
CA CYS A 54 -20.25 -1.09 -2.48
C CYS A 54 -19.51 -0.45 -1.28
N ARG A 55 -19.73 -0.95 -0.06
CA ARG A 55 -19.03 -0.47 1.14
C ARG A 55 -17.54 -0.81 1.10
N GLU A 56 -17.19 -2.03 0.71
CA GLU A 56 -15.80 -2.46 0.57
C GLU A 56 -15.06 -1.64 -0.49
N GLN A 57 -15.70 -1.39 -1.64
CA GLN A 57 -15.13 -0.54 -2.68
C GLN A 57 -14.89 0.88 -2.17
N ARG A 58 -15.88 1.53 -1.53
CA ARG A 58 -15.72 2.86 -0.95
C ARG A 58 -14.61 2.91 0.11
N ARG A 59 -14.50 1.86 0.93
CA ARG A 59 -13.44 1.72 1.94
C ARG A 59 -12.05 1.68 1.29
N VAL A 60 -11.87 0.83 0.28
CA VAL A 60 -10.62 0.72 -0.47
C VAL A 60 -10.28 2.03 -1.17
N GLU A 61 -11.22 2.64 -1.89
CA GLU A 61 -11.01 3.93 -2.56
C GLU A 61 -10.59 5.03 -1.57
N THR A 62 -11.26 5.11 -0.42
CA THR A 62 -10.93 6.08 0.63
C THR A 62 -9.53 5.81 1.20
N SER A 63 -9.21 4.55 1.48
CA SER A 63 -7.89 4.16 2.00
C SER A 63 -6.77 4.45 1.00
N LEU A 64 -6.98 4.16 -0.30
CA LEU A 64 -6.01 4.49 -1.35
C LEU A 64 -5.80 6.01 -1.45
N LYS A 65 -6.87 6.82 -1.39
CA LYS A 65 -6.77 8.29 -1.39
C LYS A 65 -5.99 8.83 -0.18
N LEU A 66 -6.21 8.26 1.01
CA LEU A 66 -5.55 8.69 2.25
C LEU A 66 -4.12 8.15 2.40
N SER A 67 -3.75 7.12 1.64
CA SER A 67 -2.45 6.45 1.75
C SER A 67 -1.27 7.29 1.28
N GLY A 68 -1.50 8.29 0.41
CA GLY A 68 -0.43 9.08 -0.21
C GLY A 68 0.33 8.36 -1.33
N LEU A 69 -0.20 7.25 -1.85
CA LEU A 69 0.40 6.56 -3.00
C LEU A 69 0.52 7.50 -4.21
N PRO A 70 1.67 7.50 -4.92
CA PRO A 70 1.90 8.38 -6.07
C PRO A 70 1.07 7.97 -7.29
N PHE A 71 0.73 6.69 -7.37
CA PHE A 71 -0.12 6.08 -8.40
C PHE A 71 -0.66 4.76 -7.85
N VAL A 72 -1.69 4.21 -8.51
CA VAL A 72 -2.25 2.89 -8.21
C VAL A 72 -1.89 1.97 -9.37
N LYS A 73 -1.11 0.93 -9.10
CA LYS A 73 -0.73 -0.09 -10.10
C LYS A 73 -0.76 -1.47 -9.50
N SER A 74 -1.35 -2.43 -10.21
CA SER A 74 -1.37 -3.83 -9.77
C SER A 74 -0.08 -4.57 -10.16
N ILE A 75 0.07 -5.77 -9.61
CA ILE A 75 1.15 -6.70 -10.01
C ILE A 75 0.96 -7.22 -11.44
N ASP A 76 -0.28 -7.25 -11.94
CA ASP A 76 -0.60 -7.72 -13.30
C ASP A 76 -0.06 -6.76 -14.36
N GLU A 77 0.09 -5.48 -14.02
CA GLU A 77 0.75 -4.47 -14.87
C GLU A 77 2.29 -4.56 -14.85
N PHE A 78 2.87 -5.40 -13.99
CA PHE A 78 4.32 -5.53 -13.89
C PHE A 78 4.85 -6.53 -14.92
N ASP A 79 5.63 -6.03 -15.88
CA ASP A 79 6.25 -6.84 -16.91
C ASP A 79 7.52 -7.56 -16.41
N PHE A 80 7.35 -8.79 -15.90
CA PHE A 80 8.46 -9.65 -15.48
C PHE A 80 9.43 -10.01 -16.61
N SER A 81 9.00 -9.98 -17.88
CA SER A 81 9.88 -10.28 -19.02
C SER A 81 10.97 -9.21 -19.18
N PHE A 82 10.68 -7.98 -18.78
CA PHE A 82 11.64 -6.87 -18.79
C PHE A 82 12.65 -6.94 -17.63
N GLN A 83 12.40 -7.78 -16.62
CA GLN A 83 13.28 -8.02 -15.47
C GLN A 83 13.61 -9.51 -15.32
N PRO A 84 14.30 -10.13 -16.30
CA PRO A 84 14.46 -11.58 -16.36
C PRO A 84 15.32 -12.17 -15.23
N LYS A 85 16.14 -11.33 -14.58
CA LYS A 85 16.97 -11.72 -13.43
C LYS A 85 16.23 -11.64 -12.09
N LEU A 86 15.01 -11.12 -12.09
CA LEU A 86 14.18 -11.04 -10.89
C LEU A 86 13.53 -12.38 -10.64
N ASP A 87 13.72 -12.92 -9.44
CA ASP A 87 13.05 -14.14 -9.01
C ASP A 87 11.54 -13.88 -8.86
N ARG A 88 10.78 -14.30 -9.88
CA ARG A 88 9.32 -14.15 -9.91
C ARG A 88 8.66 -14.88 -8.76
N GLN A 89 9.13 -16.07 -8.38
CA GLN A 89 8.51 -16.85 -7.31
C GLN A 89 8.66 -16.12 -5.97
N LYS A 90 9.85 -15.59 -5.69
CA LYS A 90 10.11 -14.79 -4.48
C LYS A 90 9.30 -13.49 -4.43
N VAL A 91 9.09 -12.82 -5.57
CA VAL A 91 8.24 -11.63 -5.63
C VAL A 91 6.78 -11.99 -5.40
N MET A 92 6.28 -13.01 -6.11
CA MET A 92 4.89 -13.42 -6.01
C MET A 92 4.53 -13.97 -4.63
N SER A 93 5.48 -14.61 -3.93
CA SER A 93 5.24 -15.04 -2.55
C SER A 93 4.94 -13.88 -1.62
N LEU A 94 5.44 -12.66 -1.87
CA LEU A 94 5.10 -11.49 -1.03
C LEU A 94 3.63 -11.06 -1.14
N PHE A 95 2.94 -11.42 -2.23
CA PHE A 95 1.54 -11.05 -2.46
C PHE A 95 0.55 -11.89 -1.64
N ASP A 96 1.03 -12.89 -0.90
CA ASP A 96 0.27 -13.59 0.14
C ASP A 96 0.09 -12.74 1.42
N LEU A 97 0.87 -11.65 1.53
CA LEU A 97 0.93 -10.73 2.67
C LEU A 97 1.32 -11.38 4.00
N THR A 98 1.89 -12.59 3.99
CA THR A 98 2.36 -13.32 5.17
C THR A 98 3.42 -12.52 5.92
N PHE A 99 4.31 -11.84 5.20
CA PHE A 99 5.32 -10.97 5.81
C PHE A 99 4.70 -9.86 6.67
N ILE A 100 3.51 -9.35 6.32
CA ILE A 100 2.83 -8.31 7.12
C ILE A 100 2.31 -8.88 8.43
N ARG A 101 1.79 -10.11 8.40
CA ARG A 101 1.32 -10.81 9.60
C ARG A 101 2.47 -11.11 10.56
N GLN A 102 3.62 -11.49 9.99
CA GLN A 102 4.86 -11.79 10.72
C GLN A 102 5.67 -10.54 11.11
N LYS A 103 5.15 -9.32 10.82
CA LYS A 103 5.85 -8.05 11.10
C LYS A 103 7.21 -7.93 10.42
N GLY A 104 7.38 -8.64 9.30
CA GLY A 104 8.57 -8.57 8.46
C GLY A 104 8.59 -7.34 7.57
N ASN A 105 9.77 -6.98 7.10
CA ASN A 105 10.04 -5.88 6.19
C ASN A 105 10.34 -6.40 4.78
N VAL A 106 10.16 -5.55 3.77
CA VAL A 106 10.60 -5.86 2.39
C VAL A 106 11.50 -4.74 1.92
N ILE A 107 12.64 -5.09 1.34
CA ILE A 107 13.60 -4.09 0.87
C ILE A 107 13.89 -4.35 -0.60
N PHE A 108 13.53 -3.39 -1.44
CA PHE A 108 13.82 -3.39 -2.87
C PHE A 108 15.07 -2.56 -3.13
N LEU A 109 16.12 -3.21 -3.62
CA LEU A 109 17.40 -2.57 -3.98
C LEU A 109 17.63 -2.67 -5.48
N GLY A 110 18.26 -1.66 -6.10
CA GLY A 110 18.62 -1.72 -7.51
C GLY A 110 18.63 -0.35 -8.21
N PRO A 111 19.18 -0.25 -9.44
CA PRO A 111 19.32 1.03 -10.13
C PRO A 111 17.97 1.73 -10.41
N PRO A 112 17.96 3.03 -10.73
CA PRO A 112 16.72 3.75 -11.02
C PRO A 112 16.00 3.15 -12.24
N GLY A 113 14.66 3.16 -12.19
CA GLY A 113 13.83 2.74 -13.32
C GLY A 113 13.60 1.22 -13.48
N VAL A 114 14.11 0.36 -12.59
CA VAL A 114 13.89 -1.10 -12.67
C VAL A 114 12.57 -1.59 -12.08
N GLY A 115 11.72 -0.70 -11.54
CA GLY A 115 10.38 -1.05 -11.05
C GLY A 115 10.24 -1.28 -9.54
N LYS A 116 11.24 -0.89 -8.72
CA LYS A 116 11.19 -0.98 -7.24
C LYS A 116 9.92 -0.35 -6.65
N THR A 117 9.67 0.91 -6.97
CA THR A 117 8.49 1.65 -6.52
C THR A 117 7.19 1.04 -7.05
N HIS A 118 7.18 0.49 -8.27
CA HIS A 118 6.02 -0.22 -8.80
C HIS A 118 5.67 -1.42 -7.91
N LEU A 119 6.63 -2.31 -7.62
CA LEU A 119 6.39 -3.47 -6.76
C LEU A 119 5.96 -3.07 -5.34
N ALA A 120 6.59 -2.05 -4.76
CA ALA A 120 6.20 -1.52 -3.46
C ALA A 120 4.74 -1.03 -3.45
N VAL A 121 4.36 -0.23 -4.45
CA VAL A 121 2.99 0.27 -4.64
C VAL A 121 2.01 -0.89 -4.84
N SER A 122 2.32 -1.87 -5.69
CA SER A 122 1.45 -3.02 -5.95
C SER A 122 1.20 -3.87 -4.70
N LEU A 123 2.22 -4.05 -3.86
CA LEU A 123 2.06 -4.70 -2.56
C LEU A 123 1.16 -3.91 -1.62
N ALA A 124 1.30 -2.57 -1.56
CA ALA A 124 0.40 -1.74 -0.75
C ALA A 124 -1.04 -1.75 -1.28
N VAL A 125 -1.25 -1.73 -2.60
CA VAL A 125 -2.58 -1.86 -3.19
C VAL A 125 -3.18 -3.21 -2.79
N LYS A 126 -2.43 -4.32 -2.90
CA LYS A 126 -2.89 -5.65 -2.45
C LYS A 126 -3.21 -5.66 -0.95
N ALA A 127 -2.38 -5.04 -0.12
CA ALA A 127 -2.61 -4.92 1.32
C ALA A 127 -3.86 -4.11 1.65
N CYS A 128 -4.11 -3.03 0.90
CA CYS A 128 -5.31 -2.21 1.03
C CYS A 128 -6.59 -3.02 0.72
N HIS A 129 -6.57 -3.80 -0.37
CA HIS A 129 -7.68 -4.72 -0.69
C HIS A 129 -7.87 -5.81 0.38
N ALA A 130 -6.80 -6.28 1.03
CA ALA A 130 -6.88 -7.17 2.19
C ALA A 130 -7.34 -6.47 3.48
N GLY A 131 -7.64 -5.17 3.40
CA GLY A 131 -8.16 -4.37 4.50
C GLY A 131 -7.15 -3.84 5.50
N LEU A 132 -5.88 -3.83 5.13
CA LEU A 132 -4.80 -3.30 5.96
C LEU A 132 -4.63 -1.80 5.70
N SER A 133 -4.32 -1.05 6.76
CA SER A 133 -3.97 0.37 6.64
C SER A 133 -2.58 0.54 6.02
N ILE A 134 -2.50 1.38 5.00
CA ILE A 134 -1.28 1.62 4.22
C ILE A 134 -0.89 3.11 4.27
N TYR A 135 0.40 3.38 4.21
CA TYR A 135 0.94 4.74 4.12
C TYR A 135 2.17 4.77 3.22
N PHE A 136 2.23 5.70 2.28
CA PHE A 136 3.36 5.93 1.40
C PHE A 136 4.01 7.28 1.72
N THR A 137 5.33 7.32 1.68
CA THR A 137 6.11 8.55 1.82
C THR A 137 7.47 8.35 1.16
N THR A 138 8.06 9.42 0.64
CA THR A 138 9.50 9.43 0.33
C THR A 138 10.28 9.56 1.63
N MET A 139 11.57 9.21 1.60
CA MET A 139 12.49 9.43 2.71
C MET A 139 12.55 10.91 3.10
N GLU A 140 12.65 11.81 2.11
CA GLU A 140 12.66 13.27 2.31
C GLU A 140 11.41 13.75 3.05
N ASP A 141 10.22 13.39 2.55
CA ASP A 141 8.94 13.79 3.17
C ASP A 141 8.78 13.22 4.57
N LEU A 142 9.28 12.00 4.79
CA LEU A 142 9.25 11.35 6.10
C LEU A 142 10.09 12.13 7.11
N ILE A 143 11.31 12.51 6.73
CA ILE A 143 12.21 13.30 7.58
C ILE A 143 11.59 14.65 7.94
N VAL A 144 11.00 15.37 6.97
CA VAL A 144 10.30 16.64 7.23
C VAL A 144 9.19 16.47 8.26
N LYS A 145 8.38 15.41 8.11
CA LYS A 145 7.32 15.06 9.07
C LYS A 145 7.92 14.76 10.44
N LEU A 146 8.95 13.92 10.52
CA LEU A 146 9.61 13.53 11.76
C LEU A 146 10.26 14.72 12.50
N LYS A 147 10.88 15.67 11.79
CA LYS A 147 11.44 16.90 12.37
C LYS A 147 10.36 17.77 13.01
N LYS A 148 9.28 18.05 12.27
CA LYS A 148 8.10 18.79 12.77
C LYS A 148 7.49 18.14 14.02
N ASP A 149 7.52 16.81 14.03
CA ASP A 149 6.97 15.96 15.05
C ASP A 149 7.86 15.79 16.29
N HIS A 150 9.16 16.06 16.16
CA HIS A 150 10.12 16.03 17.26
C HIS A 150 10.01 17.28 18.13
N GLY A 151 9.79 18.45 17.52
CA GLY A 151 9.68 19.75 18.20
C GLY A 151 8.32 20.06 18.83
N THR A 152 7.34 19.17 18.71
CA THR A 152 5.99 19.39 19.27
C THR A 152 5.70 18.42 20.43
N GLU A 153 5.33 18.94 21.60
CA GLU A 153 4.95 18.16 22.80
C GLU A 153 3.68 17.30 22.61
N ARG A 154 3.00 17.41 21.45
CA ARG A 154 1.84 16.59 21.10
C ARG A 154 2.26 15.16 20.74
N LYS A 155 2.69 14.40 21.74
CA LYS A 155 2.64 12.94 21.71
C LYS A 155 1.17 12.52 21.67
N GLY A 156 0.62 12.14 20.51
CA GLY A 156 -0.55 11.26 20.53
C GLY A 156 -1.71 11.47 19.56
N ARG A 157 -1.72 12.45 18.65
CA ARG A 157 -2.74 12.47 17.58
C ARG A 157 -2.19 11.88 16.27
N GLY A 158 -2.38 10.56 16.13
CA GLY A 158 -2.71 9.93 14.85
C GLY A 158 -1.78 10.20 13.68
N ARG A 159 -0.48 9.91 13.81
CA ARG A 159 0.43 9.99 12.66
C ARG A 159 0.23 8.75 11.78
N GLY A 160 -0.27 8.94 10.56
CA GLY A 160 -0.61 7.85 9.63
C GLY A 160 0.54 6.85 9.44
N TYR A 161 1.78 7.33 9.39
CA TYR A 161 2.98 6.51 9.27
C TYR A 161 3.30 5.65 10.52
N ASN A 162 2.84 6.01 11.72
CA ASN A 162 3.04 5.17 12.91
C ASN A 162 1.89 4.18 13.13
N LYS A 163 0.67 4.53 12.70
CA LYS A 163 -0.53 3.69 12.88
C LYS A 163 -0.77 2.69 11.76
N SER A 164 -0.18 2.92 10.58
CA SER A 164 -0.43 2.05 9.43
C SER A 164 0.26 0.70 9.58
N ALA A 165 -0.48 -0.36 9.24
CA ALA A 165 0.02 -1.73 9.26
C ALA A 165 1.20 -1.91 8.29
N LEU A 166 1.16 -1.21 7.16
CA LEU A 166 2.24 -1.17 6.17
C LEU A 166 2.64 0.28 5.88
N VAL A 167 3.93 0.57 5.93
CA VAL A 167 4.49 1.85 5.46
C VAL A 167 5.49 1.59 4.35
N ILE A 168 5.37 2.33 3.25
CA ILE A 168 6.39 2.40 2.20
C ILE A 168 7.22 3.66 2.43
N VAL A 169 8.54 3.48 2.52
CA VAL A 169 9.53 4.55 2.47
C VAL A 169 10.29 4.43 1.15
N ASP A 170 9.95 5.29 0.21
CA ASP A 170 10.54 5.31 -1.14
C ASP A 170 11.81 6.16 -1.17
N GLU A 171 12.74 5.82 -2.07
CA GLU A 171 13.95 6.60 -2.36
C GLU A 171 14.91 6.79 -1.17
N VAL A 172 15.04 5.77 -0.31
CA VAL A 172 15.99 5.81 0.80
C VAL A 172 17.43 5.83 0.28
N GLY A 173 18.24 6.76 0.81
CA GLY A 173 19.64 6.91 0.45
C GLY A 173 19.88 7.64 -0.88
N TYR A 174 18.89 8.36 -1.40
CA TYR A 174 19.08 9.23 -2.57
C TYR A 174 19.79 10.55 -2.21
N THR A 175 19.34 11.22 -1.14
CA THR A 175 19.95 12.42 -0.58
C THR A 175 20.76 12.08 0.68
N PRO A 176 21.96 12.68 0.87
CA PRO A 176 22.66 12.64 2.15
C PRO A 176 21.78 13.25 3.24
N ILE A 177 21.79 12.65 4.42
CA ILE A 177 21.01 13.16 5.57
C ILE A 177 21.93 13.51 6.73
N ASP A 178 21.53 14.50 7.51
CA ASP A 178 22.30 14.92 8.68
C ASP A 178 22.18 13.90 9.84
N ARG A 179 23.00 14.08 10.89
CA ARG A 179 23.00 13.17 12.04
C ARG A 179 21.68 13.19 12.83
N GLU A 180 20.99 14.32 12.87
CA GLU A 180 19.69 14.43 13.54
C GLU A 180 18.62 13.65 12.76
N GLU A 181 18.60 13.78 11.44
CA GLU A 181 17.72 13.07 10.52
C GLU A 181 17.94 11.55 10.59
N CYS A 182 19.20 11.11 10.65
CA CYS A 182 19.54 9.71 10.89
C CYS A 182 18.95 9.19 12.21
N ASN A 183 19.07 9.96 13.30
CA ASN A 183 18.48 9.61 14.60
C ASN A 183 16.95 9.55 14.55
N LEU A 184 16.31 10.47 13.83
CA LEU A 184 14.85 10.48 13.66
C LEU A 184 14.38 9.25 12.88
N PHE A 185 15.07 8.90 11.79
CA PHE A 185 14.76 7.70 11.02
C PHE A 185 15.00 6.42 11.82
N PHE A 186 16.10 6.35 12.57
CA PHE A 186 16.36 5.24 13.51
C PHE A 186 15.19 5.06 14.48
N ARG A 187 14.70 6.14 15.11
CA ARG A 187 13.55 6.08 16.03
C ARG A 187 12.27 5.61 15.34
N PHE A 188 12.05 6.03 14.09
CA PHE A 188 10.92 5.56 13.29
C PHE A 188 11.01 4.04 13.04
N ILE A 189 12.16 3.53 12.58
CA ILE A 189 12.37 2.10 12.35
C ILE A 189 12.23 1.31 13.66
N ALA A 190 12.85 1.77 14.75
CA ALA A 190 12.77 1.14 16.07
C ALA A 190 11.35 1.11 16.62
N ASN A 191 10.51 2.12 16.35
CA ASN A 191 9.12 2.12 16.77
C ASN A 191 8.26 1.11 15.99
N ARG A 192 8.63 0.80 14.74
CA ARG A 192 7.91 -0.16 13.89
C ARG A 192 8.42 -1.59 14.02
N TYR A 193 9.69 -1.77 14.42
CA TYR A 193 10.33 -3.05 14.65
C TYR A 193 9.44 -3.99 15.48
N GLU A 194 9.21 -5.21 14.97
CA GLU A 194 8.33 -6.26 15.52
C GLU A 194 6.85 -5.85 15.77
N LYS A 195 6.43 -4.66 15.32
CA LYS A 195 5.05 -4.15 15.52
C LYS A 195 4.29 -3.95 14.22
N ALA A 196 4.96 -3.47 13.18
CA ALA A 196 4.36 -3.19 11.88
C ALA A 196 5.40 -3.25 10.74
N SER A 197 4.94 -3.60 9.54
CA SER A 197 5.83 -3.87 8.42
C SER A 197 6.22 -2.61 7.67
N THR A 198 7.45 -2.58 7.17
CA THR A 198 7.98 -1.48 6.38
C THR A 198 8.52 -2.00 5.06
N ILE A 199 8.12 -1.35 3.96
CA ILE A 199 8.73 -1.56 2.65
C ILE A 199 9.69 -0.41 2.41
N ILE A 200 10.92 -0.72 2.01
CA ILE A 200 11.90 0.29 1.62
C ILE A 200 12.30 0.08 0.16
N THR A 201 12.42 1.18 -0.57
CA THR A 201 13.13 1.16 -1.85
C THR A 201 14.41 1.99 -1.75
N SER A 202 15.48 1.50 -2.38
CA SER A 202 16.73 2.24 -2.48
C SER A 202 17.46 1.92 -3.77
N ASN A 203 18.17 2.90 -4.31
CA ASN A 203 19.10 2.72 -5.43
C ASN A 203 20.53 2.42 -5.00
N LYS A 204 20.78 2.34 -3.69
CA LYS A 204 22.10 2.16 -3.07
C LYS A 204 22.18 0.80 -2.38
N ALA A 205 23.36 0.22 -2.32
CA ALA A 205 23.59 -0.97 -1.49
C ALA A 205 23.67 -0.56 -0.01
N PHE A 206 23.48 -1.51 0.92
CA PHE A 206 23.58 -1.23 2.35
C PHE A 206 24.98 -0.73 2.76
N SER A 207 26.02 -1.14 2.05
CA SER A 207 27.39 -0.62 2.23
C SER A 207 27.47 0.89 2.02
N ASP A 208 26.67 1.42 1.10
CA ASP A 208 26.72 2.85 0.77
C ASP A 208 25.90 3.66 1.77
N TRP A 209 25.01 3.02 2.54
CA TRP A 209 24.22 3.69 3.56
C TRP A 209 25.10 4.13 4.74
N THR A 210 26.20 3.45 5.04
CA THR A 210 27.11 3.94 6.10
C THR A 210 27.75 5.28 5.74
N GLU A 211 27.98 5.54 4.44
CA GLU A 211 28.52 6.80 3.95
C GLU A 211 27.47 7.93 3.97
N LEU A 212 26.22 7.60 3.63
CA LEU A 212 25.13 8.58 3.47
C LEU A 212 24.55 9.12 4.78
N PHE A 213 24.70 8.38 5.87
CA PHE A 213 24.07 8.68 7.15
C PHE A 213 25.05 9.23 8.20
N HIS A 214 26.34 9.40 7.85
CA HIS A 214 27.39 10.04 8.64
C HIS A 214 27.62 9.53 10.10
N ASP A 215 26.93 8.47 10.53
CA ASP A 215 27.11 7.80 11.83
C ASP A 215 27.01 6.27 11.65
N PRO A 216 28.13 5.58 11.39
CA PRO A 216 28.15 4.15 11.12
C PRO A 216 27.56 3.29 12.25
N VAL A 217 27.62 3.77 13.50
CA VAL A 217 27.09 3.05 14.67
C VAL A 217 25.57 3.04 14.62
N ILE A 218 24.95 4.21 14.38
CA ILE A 218 23.49 4.31 14.24
C ILE A 218 23.00 3.51 13.03
N VAL A 219 23.73 3.57 11.91
CA VAL A 219 23.42 2.83 10.69
C VAL A 219 23.38 1.33 10.94
N THR A 220 24.44 0.80 11.54
CA THR A 220 24.51 -0.62 11.89
C THR A 220 23.36 -1.01 12.80
N ALA A 221 23.02 -0.15 13.77
CA ALA A 221 21.95 -0.42 14.73
C ALA A 221 20.53 -0.42 14.12
N PHE A 222 20.19 0.47 13.18
CA PHE A 222 18.88 0.36 12.51
C PHE A 222 18.87 -0.71 11.42
N LEU A 223 19.98 -0.94 10.72
CA LEU A 223 20.06 -1.99 9.69
C LEU A 223 19.85 -3.37 10.31
N ASP A 224 20.43 -3.63 11.48
CA ASP A 224 20.19 -4.86 12.25
C ASP A 224 18.69 -5.10 12.47
N ARG A 225 17.97 -4.12 13.02
CA ARG A 225 16.52 -4.19 13.25
C ARG A 225 15.71 -4.29 11.96
N LEU A 226 16.10 -3.55 10.93
CA LEU A 226 15.41 -3.54 9.65
C LEU A 226 15.54 -4.89 8.95
N LEU A 227 16.73 -5.51 9.03
CA LEU A 227 17.08 -6.73 8.31
C LEU A 227 16.72 -8.03 9.01
N HIS A 228 16.62 -8.03 10.35
CA HIS A 228 16.36 -9.23 11.15
C HIS A 228 15.17 -10.06 10.65
N HIS A 229 14.04 -9.41 10.36
CA HIS A 229 12.88 -10.04 9.72
C HIS A 229 12.62 -9.35 8.39
N SER A 230 13.45 -9.62 7.37
CA SER A 230 13.30 -8.96 6.07
C SER A 230 13.41 -9.90 4.88
N VAL A 231 12.69 -9.54 3.82
CA VAL A 231 12.88 -10.09 2.48
C VAL A 231 13.57 -9.03 1.63
N VAL A 232 14.84 -9.27 1.31
CA VAL A 232 15.61 -8.40 0.40
C VAL A 232 15.44 -8.89 -1.05
N ILE A 233 15.04 -7.97 -1.93
CA ILE A 233 14.87 -8.19 -3.37
C ILE A 233 15.82 -7.26 -4.10
N ASN A 234 16.86 -7.85 -4.69
CA ASN A 234 17.84 -7.15 -5.51
C ASN A 234 17.37 -7.17 -6.97
N MET A 235 16.95 -6.01 -7.48
CA MET A 235 16.53 -5.80 -8.85
C MET A 235 17.72 -5.32 -9.69
N ARG A 236 17.88 -5.88 -10.88
CA ARG A 236 18.95 -5.54 -11.83
C ARG A 236 18.37 -5.47 -13.23
N GLY A 237 18.82 -4.51 -14.03
CA GLY A 237 18.41 -4.41 -15.42
C GLY A 237 18.41 -2.97 -15.90
N ASN A 238 17.95 -2.78 -17.14
CA ASN A 238 17.82 -1.47 -17.75
C ASN A 238 16.62 -0.71 -17.16
N SER A 239 16.67 0.61 -17.26
CA SER A 239 15.58 1.48 -16.84
C SER A 239 14.37 1.32 -17.76
N TYR A 240 13.22 0.95 -17.20
CA TYR A 240 11.95 0.90 -17.92
C TYR A 240 11.55 2.27 -18.48
N ARG A 241 11.94 3.36 -17.80
CA ARG A 241 11.66 4.73 -18.24
C ARG A 241 12.33 5.08 -19.58
N LEU A 242 13.36 4.33 -19.98
CA LEU A 242 14.11 4.54 -21.22
C LEU A 242 13.62 3.64 -22.38
N ARG A 243 12.64 2.76 -22.16
CA ARG A 243 12.13 1.75 -23.12
C ARG A 243 11.51 2.31 -24.41
N GLY A 244 11.51 3.63 -24.61
CA GLY A 244 11.09 4.28 -25.87
C GLY A 244 12.04 5.37 -26.38
N LYS A 245 13.15 5.68 -25.68
CA LYS A 245 14.11 6.72 -26.11
C LYS A 245 15.28 6.15 -26.92
N VAL A 246 15.69 4.92 -26.63
CA VAL A 246 16.85 4.28 -27.29
C VAL A 246 16.56 3.87 -28.76
N GLY A 247 15.31 3.94 -29.22
CA GLY A 247 14.92 3.64 -30.60
C GLY A 247 14.91 4.84 -31.56
N LYS A 248 15.32 6.04 -31.13
CA LYS A 248 15.29 7.26 -31.97
C LYS A 248 16.64 7.94 -32.20
N GLU A 249 17.72 7.46 -31.60
CA GLU A 249 19.07 8.08 -31.73
C GLU A 249 20.07 7.16 -32.44
N GLY A 250 19.61 6.36 -33.40
CA GLY A 250 20.43 5.38 -34.12
C GLY A 250 20.17 5.29 -35.62
N VAL A 251 19.62 6.33 -36.24
CA VAL A 251 19.60 6.53 -37.70
C VAL A 251 19.72 8.02 -37.97
N GLU A 252 20.95 8.50 -38.11
CA GLU A 252 21.39 9.53 -39.07
C GLU A 252 22.93 9.55 -39.09
#